data_AF-A0A4Y7TJY1-F1
#
_entry.id   AF-A0A4Y7TJY1-F1
#
_cell.length_a   1.000
_cell.length_b   1.000
_cell.length_c   1.000
_cell.angle_alpha   90.00
_cell.angle_beta   90.00
_cell.angle_gamma   90.00
#
_symmetry.space_group_name_H-M   'P 1'
#
loop_
_entity.id
_entity.type
_entity.pdbx_description
1 polymer ?
#
loop_
_entity_poly.entity_id
_entity_poly.type
_entity_poly.pdbx_seq_one_letter_code
_entity_poly.pdbx_strand_id
1 'polypeptide(L)'
;MTRCSGCSRNFPALAHDARCGHCQLKKPRALIEEWGSCSHCGSAYEHLEGALCFKCTDADDGVVQAARGAIASPVNPRAHTGPDGRVSLSSRVHEQGSDSNQERRDHAARVLAHMGSGYAEAVGRAIPGMRISPSKLKVAATSSSGAIMKPVPRLNIKISRVTDHDKGRYRTGPTFHSVSTQIPTDMPASELAAMCWTIADNAYTKGRGRRVAEESFSILWSSSRTLLNSEWLAEGEAIGDLWRRASSNSLLVPANDVKRKVMDFHVVVQEEEDSEELDQANLAKKTYITRKGKRANSVGTADLHTQSQLLTPSDSTSGKKPRVASSGREAYTTTINRVPGTLYMATKAGYVEDEHGSLTWVEEDVPMKIIVEPKPFASGLCKDAHKMTIDGVVYAAKCYYDVGYGESVSKEDNLHHLKEEANRQRLASGCAQRFMDAATKSKISFYNLRAAHPFIVIIAEGTNKGHAWLVDTLISEHASVRKFSGTNEAGLNMVDLVGKTCDAYAHYSLYDSDCAAVFVDIQGTFYWSTTGHFLYMFDFMMHSCDGFSGLGDNGWSGINTFVQQHTCNSICKALELTSTLSLWKTFGPGTGKNGNWFETQSEEEDGDDVLQPPTRPPSSRSNHSMAELNEYKDDEDH
;
A
#
# COMPACT_ATOMS: atom_id res chain seq x y z
N MET A 1 0.03 -44.57 -14.05
CA MET A 1 1.25 -44.15 -14.75
C MET A 1 2.38 -45.05 -14.32
N THR A 2 3.20 -45.51 -15.26
CA THR A 2 4.31 -46.43 -15.03
C THR A 2 5.50 -45.72 -14.39
N ARG A 3 6.21 -46.43 -13.52
CA ARG A 3 7.25 -45.87 -12.66
C ARG A 3 8.56 -46.53 -12.95
N CYS A 4 9.63 -45.75 -12.83
CA CYS A 4 10.97 -46.30 -12.87
C CYS A 4 11.20 -47.20 -11.64
N SER A 5 11.50 -48.47 -11.87
CA SER A 5 11.87 -49.42 -10.79
C SER A 5 13.17 -49.03 -10.06
N GLY A 6 14.02 -48.20 -10.67
CA GLY A 6 15.28 -47.74 -10.08
C GLY A 6 15.18 -46.49 -9.20
N CYS A 7 14.39 -45.46 -9.57
CA CYS A 7 14.35 -44.18 -8.84
C CYS A 7 12.94 -43.75 -8.38
N SER A 8 11.92 -44.57 -8.60
CA SER A 8 10.50 -44.32 -8.29
C SER A 8 9.82 -43.19 -9.08
N ARG A 9 10.55 -42.37 -9.84
CA ARG A 9 9.97 -41.27 -10.65
C ARG A 9 9.02 -41.80 -11.74
N ASN A 10 8.05 -40.97 -12.07
CA ASN A 10 6.97 -41.29 -13.00
C ASN A 10 7.35 -40.95 -14.44
N PHE A 11 7.14 -41.88 -15.37
CA PHE A 11 7.46 -41.73 -16.78
C PHE A 11 6.31 -42.30 -17.62
N PRO A 12 5.49 -41.46 -18.29
CA PRO A 12 4.28 -41.91 -18.97
C PRO A 12 4.47 -42.99 -20.04
N ALA A 13 5.65 -43.04 -20.67
CA ALA A 13 5.99 -43.96 -21.75
C ALA A 13 6.83 -45.18 -21.32
N LEU A 14 7.03 -45.38 -20.01
CA LEU A 14 7.87 -46.46 -19.51
C LEU A 14 7.07 -47.78 -19.42
N ALA A 15 7.66 -48.93 -19.74
CA ALA A 15 7.02 -50.22 -19.50
C ALA A 15 6.92 -50.53 -17.99
N HIS A 16 6.04 -51.47 -17.61
CA HIS A 16 5.96 -51.93 -16.22
C HIS A 16 7.32 -52.51 -15.80
N ASP A 17 7.80 -52.15 -14.61
CA ASP A 17 9.10 -52.53 -14.04
C ASP A 17 10.36 -52.11 -14.81
N ALA A 18 10.22 -51.34 -15.89
CA ALA A 18 11.36 -50.81 -16.62
C ALA A 18 12.06 -49.68 -15.85
N ARG A 19 13.35 -49.51 -16.14
CA ARG A 19 14.18 -48.40 -15.64
C ARG A 19 14.15 -47.25 -16.62
N CYS A 20 14.07 -46.01 -16.14
CA CYS A 20 14.23 -44.83 -16.99
C CYS A 20 15.67 -44.73 -17.52
N GLY A 21 15.87 -43.94 -18.59
CA GLY A 21 17.20 -43.79 -19.20
C GLY A 21 18.30 -43.39 -18.21
N HIS A 22 17.98 -42.52 -17.24
CA HIS A 22 18.92 -42.13 -16.19
C HIS A 22 19.34 -43.31 -15.29
N CYS A 23 18.40 -44.16 -14.91
CA CYS A 23 18.68 -45.36 -14.10
C CYS A 23 19.32 -46.49 -14.89
N GLN A 24 19.23 -46.49 -16.22
CA GLN A 24 19.95 -47.43 -17.09
C GLN A 24 21.42 -47.05 -17.27
N LEU A 25 21.73 -45.75 -17.22
CA LEU A 25 23.09 -45.22 -17.38
C LEU A 25 23.91 -45.25 -16.09
N LYS A 26 23.26 -45.33 -14.92
CA LYS A 26 23.96 -45.45 -13.63
C LYS A 26 24.51 -46.86 -13.44
N LYS A 27 25.73 -46.96 -12.89
CA LYS A 27 26.33 -48.23 -12.52
C LYS A 27 25.45 -48.91 -11.46
N PRO A 28 25.10 -50.20 -11.63
CA PRO A 28 24.25 -50.88 -10.68
C PRO A 28 24.93 -51.06 -9.32
N ARG A 29 24.15 -50.94 -8.24
CA ARG A 29 24.57 -51.20 -6.85
C ARG A 29 24.22 -52.64 -6.50
N ALA A 30 25.24 -53.44 -6.20
CA ALA A 30 25.10 -54.89 -6.04
C ALA A 30 24.44 -55.30 -4.71
N LEU A 31 24.53 -54.45 -3.68
CA LEU A 31 24.03 -54.72 -2.34
C LEU A 31 22.80 -53.86 -2.06
N ILE A 32 21.76 -54.47 -1.48
CA ILE A 32 20.48 -53.79 -1.19
C ILE A 32 20.64 -52.76 -0.07
N GLU A 33 21.64 -52.93 0.79
CA GLU A 33 22.04 -52.01 1.85
C GLU A 33 22.53 -50.67 1.31
N GLU A 34 22.97 -50.64 0.05
CA GLU A 34 23.40 -49.42 -0.64
C GLU A 34 22.24 -48.69 -1.33
N TRP A 35 21.02 -49.24 -1.31
CA TRP A 35 19.86 -48.65 -1.95
C TRP A 35 19.25 -47.57 -1.06
N GLY A 36 18.71 -46.50 -1.66
CA GLY A 36 18.00 -45.49 -0.89
C GLY A 36 16.62 -46.01 -0.48
N SER A 37 16.30 -45.98 0.81
CA SER A 37 14.98 -46.32 1.33
C SER A 37 14.11 -45.08 1.50
N CYS A 38 12.84 -45.19 1.10
CA CYS A 38 11.85 -44.14 1.36
C CYS A 38 11.58 -44.03 2.86
N SER A 39 11.77 -42.85 3.44
CA SER A 39 11.53 -42.60 4.87
C SER A 39 10.06 -42.73 5.29
N HIS A 40 9.12 -42.68 4.35
CA HIS A 40 7.69 -42.82 4.63
C HIS A 40 7.16 -44.25 4.45
N CYS A 41 7.43 -44.91 3.32
CA CYS A 41 6.89 -46.26 3.05
C CYS A 41 7.90 -47.41 3.21
N GLY A 42 9.16 -47.11 3.53
CA GLY A 42 10.23 -48.12 3.71
C GLY A 42 10.70 -48.82 2.44
N SER A 43 10.09 -48.55 1.28
CA SER A 43 10.49 -49.20 0.02
C SER A 43 11.88 -48.73 -0.43
N ALA A 44 12.75 -49.67 -0.76
CA ALA A 44 14.10 -49.40 -1.26
C ALA A 44 14.10 -49.24 -2.79
N TYR A 45 14.84 -48.24 -3.27
CA TYR A 45 15.09 -48.01 -4.69
C TYR A 45 16.58 -47.74 -4.90
N GLU A 46 17.17 -48.45 -5.86
CA GLU A 46 18.61 -48.43 -6.11
C GLU A 46 19.19 -47.03 -6.37
N HIS A 47 18.38 -46.15 -6.95
CA HIS A 47 18.77 -44.80 -7.32
C HIS A 47 17.75 -43.76 -6.82
N LEU A 48 17.24 -43.94 -5.59
CA LEU A 48 16.39 -42.93 -4.96
C LEU A 48 17.17 -41.62 -4.77
N GLU A 49 16.72 -40.54 -5.42
CA GLU A 49 17.29 -39.20 -5.28
C GLU A 49 16.40 -38.40 -4.31
N GLY A 50 16.51 -38.68 -3.01
CA GLY A 50 15.75 -38.00 -1.95
C GLY A 50 15.34 -38.93 -0.80
N ALA A 51 14.75 -38.35 0.26
CA ALA A 51 14.24 -39.12 1.40
C ALA A 51 12.91 -39.82 1.11
N LEU A 52 12.12 -39.33 0.15
CA LEU A 52 10.78 -39.85 -0.16
C LEU A 52 10.72 -40.41 -1.57
N CYS A 53 10.06 -41.57 -1.73
CA CYS A 53 9.70 -42.06 -3.06
C CYS A 53 8.52 -41.29 -3.62
N PHE A 54 8.41 -41.24 -4.95
CA PHE A 54 7.37 -40.48 -5.65
C PHE A 54 5.94 -40.85 -5.21
N LYS A 55 5.72 -42.09 -4.74
CA LYS A 55 4.43 -42.55 -4.19
C LYS A 55 4.03 -41.77 -2.94
N CYS A 56 5.01 -41.49 -2.10
CA CYS A 56 4.83 -40.79 -0.83
C CYS A 56 4.88 -39.28 -1.03
N THR A 57 5.63 -38.80 -2.02
CA THR A 57 5.60 -37.38 -2.42
C THR A 57 4.23 -36.97 -2.97
N ASP A 58 3.58 -37.84 -3.76
CA ASP A 58 2.22 -37.60 -4.27
C ASP A 58 1.12 -37.82 -3.21
N ALA A 59 1.41 -38.51 -2.09
CA ALA A 59 0.42 -38.85 -1.07
C ALA A 59 0.16 -37.70 -0.08
N ASP A 60 1.06 -36.72 0.02
CA ASP A 60 0.83 -35.49 0.79
C ASP A 60 -0.14 -34.51 0.08
N ASP A 61 -0.52 -34.79 -1.17
CA ASP A 61 -1.63 -34.12 -1.87
C ASP A 61 -2.95 -34.87 -1.64
N GLY A 62 -3.40 -34.94 -0.38
CA GLY A 62 -4.66 -35.59 0.03
C GLY A 62 -5.92 -35.12 -0.74
N VAL A 63 -5.83 -33.99 -1.44
CA VAL A 63 -6.89 -33.42 -2.27
C VAL A 63 -7.07 -34.17 -3.61
N VAL A 64 -6.00 -34.69 -4.20
CA VAL A 64 -6.06 -35.35 -5.53
C VAL A 64 -6.63 -36.77 -5.40
N GLN A 65 -6.41 -37.43 -4.27
CA GLN A 65 -6.94 -38.77 -4.00
C GLN A 65 -8.45 -38.73 -3.66
N ALA A 66 -8.91 -37.69 -2.95
CA ALA A 66 -10.34 -37.43 -2.74
C ALA A 66 -11.08 -37.12 -4.06
N ALA A 67 -10.46 -36.34 -4.95
CA ALA A 67 -11.01 -36.05 -6.27
C ALA A 67 -11.08 -37.28 -7.19
N ARG A 68 -10.05 -38.14 -7.17
CA ARG A 68 -10.06 -39.41 -7.94
C ARG A 68 -11.05 -40.44 -7.38
N GLY A 69 -11.25 -40.48 -6.06
CA GLY A 69 -12.28 -41.30 -5.43
C GLY A 69 -13.70 -40.88 -5.84
N ALA A 70 -13.96 -39.57 -5.90
CA ALA A 70 -15.24 -39.02 -6.35
C ALA A 70 -15.52 -39.27 -7.85
N ILE A 71 -14.47 -39.33 -8.68
CA ILE A 71 -14.60 -39.59 -10.12
C ILE A 71 -14.73 -41.09 -10.42
N ALA A 72 -14.07 -41.96 -9.65
CA ALA A 72 -14.11 -43.41 -9.83
C ALA A 72 -15.40 -44.06 -9.27
N SER A 73 -16.17 -43.35 -8.45
CA SER A 73 -17.50 -43.74 -7.98
C SER A 73 -18.53 -42.66 -8.30
N PRO A 74 -18.92 -42.49 -9.57
CA PRO A 74 -19.96 -41.53 -9.92
C PRO A 74 -21.26 -41.97 -9.25
N VAL A 75 -21.74 -41.15 -8.31
CA VAL A 75 -23.00 -41.36 -7.60
C VAL A 75 -24.11 -41.48 -8.63
N ASN A 76 -24.75 -42.65 -8.72
CA ASN A 76 -25.95 -42.86 -9.52
C ASN A 76 -27.14 -42.25 -8.77
N PRO A 77 -27.71 -41.11 -9.22
CA PRO A 77 -28.74 -40.39 -8.46
C PRO A 77 -30.10 -41.12 -8.43
N ARG A 78 -30.21 -42.33 -8.99
CA ARG A 78 -31.44 -43.16 -8.98
C ARG A 78 -31.34 -44.46 -8.20
N ALA A 79 -30.22 -44.76 -7.55
CA ALA A 79 -30.05 -45.99 -6.78
C ALA A 79 -29.66 -45.71 -5.33
N HIS A 80 -30.60 -45.18 -4.54
CA HIS A 80 -30.58 -45.34 -3.09
C HIS A 80 -31.87 -46.06 -2.65
N THR A 81 -31.83 -47.38 -2.74
CA THR A 81 -32.49 -48.24 -1.75
C THR A 81 -31.45 -48.51 -0.67
N GLY A 82 -31.73 -48.09 0.57
CA GLY A 82 -30.95 -48.55 1.72
C GLY A 82 -31.08 -50.08 1.87
N PRO A 83 -30.25 -50.71 2.72
CA PRO A 83 -30.21 -52.16 2.89
C PRO A 83 -31.55 -52.83 3.31
N ASP A 84 -32.58 -52.04 3.61
CA ASP A 84 -33.89 -52.54 4.05
C ASP A 84 -35.07 -52.21 3.11
N GLY A 85 -34.83 -51.65 1.91
CA GLY A 85 -35.80 -51.64 0.81
C GLY A 85 -37.24 -51.16 1.10
N ARG A 86 -37.46 -50.03 1.79
CA ARG A 86 -38.81 -49.45 1.98
C ARG A 86 -38.94 -47.96 1.65
N VAL A 87 -40.13 -47.63 1.17
CA VAL A 87 -40.55 -46.43 0.43
C VAL A 87 -41.27 -45.41 1.34
N SER A 88 -41.14 -44.13 0.97
CA SER A 88 -41.96 -42.94 1.31
C SER A 88 -41.85 -42.32 2.72
N LEU A 89 -41.28 -41.11 2.74
CA LEU A 89 -41.38 -40.11 3.80
C LEU A 89 -42.59 -39.19 3.53
N SER A 90 -43.79 -39.63 3.89
CA SER A 90 -44.96 -38.73 4.01
C SER A 90 -45.79 -38.97 5.27
N SER A 91 -45.28 -39.72 6.24
CA SER A 91 -46.01 -40.02 7.47
C SER A 91 -45.05 -40.28 8.63
N ARG A 92 -44.53 -39.20 9.23
CA ARG A 92 -44.04 -39.15 10.62
C ARG A 92 -43.71 -37.70 10.96
N VAL A 93 -44.77 -36.94 11.24
CA VAL A 93 -44.67 -35.72 12.04
C VAL A 93 -45.71 -35.86 13.14
N HIS A 94 -45.28 -36.48 14.23
CA HIS A 94 -45.86 -36.24 15.54
C HIS A 94 -44.75 -36.34 16.58
N GLU A 95 -44.64 -35.28 17.36
CA GLU A 95 -44.02 -35.18 18.68
C GLU A 95 -42.49 -35.29 18.77
N GLN A 96 -41.81 -34.14 18.71
CA GLN A 96 -41.07 -33.56 19.82
C GLN A 96 -40.31 -32.30 19.38
N GLY A 97 -40.30 -31.27 20.22
CA GLY A 97 -39.39 -30.13 20.14
C GLY A 97 -39.97 -28.90 19.43
N SER A 98 -40.13 -27.81 20.18
CA SER A 98 -40.45 -26.48 19.71
C SER A 98 -39.26 -25.85 18.95
N ASP A 99 -38.81 -26.49 17.86
CA ASP A 99 -37.84 -25.88 16.95
C ASP A 99 -38.52 -24.78 16.15
N SER A 100 -38.13 -23.57 16.54
CA SER A 100 -38.70 -22.32 16.13
C SER A 100 -38.73 -22.19 14.60
N ASN A 101 -39.74 -21.49 14.09
CA ASN A 101 -39.76 -21.04 12.68
C ASN A 101 -38.46 -20.32 12.26
N GLN A 102 -37.64 -19.87 13.21
CA GLN A 102 -36.33 -19.30 12.96
C GLN A 102 -35.34 -20.33 12.41
N GLU A 103 -35.28 -21.55 12.93
CA GLU A 103 -34.36 -22.56 12.42
C GLU A 103 -34.70 -23.01 11.00
N ARG A 104 -36.00 -23.08 10.68
CA ARG A 104 -36.46 -23.34 9.30
C ARG A 104 -36.07 -22.20 8.37
N ARG A 105 -36.12 -20.95 8.84
CA ARG A 105 -35.65 -19.77 8.08
C ARG A 105 -34.14 -19.78 7.90
N ASP A 106 -33.38 -20.11 8.94
CA ASP A 106 -31.92 -20.16 8.90
C ASP A 106 -31.43 -21.31 8.01
N HIS A 107 -32.09 -22.47 8.09
CA HIS A 107 -31.83 -23.58 7.18
C HIS A 107 -32.16 -23.20 5.72
N ALA A 108 -33.32 -22.56 5.47
CA ALA A 108 -33.65 -22.06 4.14
C ALA A 108 -32.64 -21.02 3.63
N ALA A 109 -32.15 -20.12 4.49
CA ALA A 109 -31.13 -19.13 4.16
C ALA A 109 -29.79 -19.81 3.81
N ARG A 110 -29.37 -20.82 4.58
CA ARG A 110 -28.17 -21.63 4.28
C ARG A 110 -28.27 -22.34 2.94
N VAL A 111 -29.42 -22.95 2.65
CA VAL A 111 -29.67 -23.64 1.36
C VAL A 111 -29.65 -22.62 0.21
N LEU A 112 -30.28 -21.45 0.35
CA LEU A 112 -30.27 -20.41 -0.68
C LEU A 112 -28.88 -19.81 -0.91
N ALA A 113 -28.11 -19.59 0.16
CA ALA A 113 -26.71 -19.17 0.07
C ALA A 113 -25.86 -20.20 -0.67
N HIS A 114 -26.04 -21.48 -0.35
CA HIS A 114 -25.33 -22.58 -1.01
C HIS A 114 -25.71 -22.73 -2.49
N MET A 115 -26.99 -22.50 -2.84
CA MET A 115 -27.43 -22.47 -4.24
C MET A 115 -26.90 -21.25 -5.00
N GLY A 116 -26.80 -20.09 -4.33
CA GLY A 116 -26.22 -18.87 -4.88
C GLY A 116 -24.73 -19.01 -5.18
N SER A 117 -23.97 -19.57 -4.23
CA SER A 117 -22.56 -19.91 -4.43
C SER A 117 -22.39 -20.98 -5.51
N GLY A 118 -23.27 -21.99 -5.53
CA GLY A 118 -23.25 -23.06 -6.53
C GLY A 118 -23.46 -22.56 -7.97
N TYR A 119 -24.31 -21.54 -8.17
CA TYR A 119 -24.45 -20.92 -9.50
C TYR A 119 -23.21 -20.11 -9.89
N ALA A 120 -22.68 -19.29 -8.99
CA ALA A 120 -21.44 -18.54 -9.24
C ALA A 120 -20.26 -19.47 -9.52
N GLU A 121 -20.19 -20.60 -8.80
CA GLU A 121 -19.20 -21.64 -8.96
C GLU A 121 -19.40 -22.43 -10.26
N ALA A 122 -20.64 -22.76 -10.64
CA ALA A 122 -20.95 -23.38 -11.93
C ALA A 122 -20.57 -22.47 -13.10
N VAL A 123 -20.85 -21.15 -12.99
CA VAL A 123 -20.40 -20.14 -13.95
C VAL A 123 -18.88 -20.06 -14.00
N GLY A 124 -18.20 -20.11 -12.85
CA GLY A 124 -16.74 -20.14 -12.77
C GLY A 124 -16.10 -21.43 -13.31
N ARG A 125 -16.82 -22.55 -13.31
CA ARG A 125 -16.36 -23.87 -13.77
C ARG A 125 -16.80 -24.21 -15.21
N ALA A 126 -17.64 -23.39 -15.84
CA ALA A 126 -18.15 -23.67 -17.18
C ALA A 126 -17.05 -23.66 -18.25
N ILE A 127 -17.16 -24.60 -19.19
CA ILE A 127 -16.25 -24.72 -20.33
C ILE A 127 -16.38 -23.47 -21.22
N PRO A 128 -15.27 -22.90 -21.73
CA PRO A 128 -15.29 -21.68 -22.54
C PRO A 128 -16.25 -21.78 -23.74
N GLY A 129 -17.13 -20.78 -23.89
CA GLY A 129 -18.16 -20.73 -24.93
C GLY A 129 -19.51 -21.34 -24.52
N MET A 130 -19.57 -22.06 -23.40
CA MET A 130 -20.83 -22.60 -22.88
C MET A 130 -21.59 -21.53 -22.09
N ARG A 131 -22.73 -21.09 -22.62
CA ARG A 131 -23.63 -20.18 -21.90
C ARG A 131 -24.38 -20.96 -20.83
N ILE A 132 -24.03 -20.73 -19.56
CA ILE A 132 -24.91 -21.11 -18.46
C ILE A 132 -26.07 -20.12 -18.42
N SER A 133 -27.29 -20.65 -18.51
CA SER A 133 -28.49 -19.82 -18.44
C SER A 133 -28.56 -19.13 -17.07
N PRO A 134 -28.81 -17.81 -17.00
CA PRO A 134 -28.91 -17.08 -15.74
C PRO A 134 -29.82 -17.81 -14.77
N SER A 135 -29.36 -17.97 -13.53
CA SER A 135 -30.17 -18.55 -12.46
C SER A 135 -31.49 -17.80 -12.39
N LYS A 136 -32.61 -18.52 -12.52
CA LYS A 136 -33.94 -17.93 -12.35
C LYS A 136 -34.25 -17.58 -10.89
N LEU A 137 -33.36 -17.94 -9.96
CA LEU A 137 -33.44 -17.53 -8.56
C LEU A 137 -33.11 -16.04 -8.45
N LYS A 138 -34.16 -15.22 -8.35
CA LYS A 138 -34.07 -13.85 -7.85
C LYS A 138 -33.81 -13.93 -6.35
N VAL A 139 -32.55 -13.96 -5.93
CA VAL A 139 -32.20 -13.77 -4.53
C VAL A 139 -32.48 -12.30 -4.20
N ALA A 140 -33.54 -12.04 -3.45
CA ALA A 140 -33.78 -10.73 -2.86
C ALA A 140 -32.60 -10.46 -1.92
N ALA A 141 -31.79 -9.46 -2.24
CA ALA A 141 -30.63 -9.11 -1.43
C ALA A 141 -31.10 -8.56 -0.08
N THR A 142 -31.19 -9.43 0.93
CA THR A 142 -31.32 -9.02 2.33
C THR A 142 -29.92 -8.80 2.91
N SER A 143 -29.74 -7.61 3.46
CA SER A 143 -28.49 -6.86 3.56
C SER A 143 -27.80 -6.95 4.92
N SER A 144 -27.51 -8.15 5.45
CA SER A 144 -26.98 -8.21 6.83
C SER A 144 -25.86 -9.20 7.16
N SER A 145 -25.26 -9.92 6.21
CA SER A 145 -24.05 -10.70 6.55
C SER A 145 -23.25 -11.14 5.33
N GLY A 146 -22.05 -10.56 5.15
CA GLY A 146 -20.97 -11.14 4.33
C GLY A 146 -21.19 -11.13 2.81
N ALA A 147 -21.65 -10.01 2.24
CA ALA A 147 -21.78 -9.88 0.80
C ALA A 147 -20.40 -9.83 0.12
N ILE A 148 -20.15 -10.74 -0.82
CA ILE A 148 -19.08 -10.62 -1.81
C ILE A 148 -19.17 -9.21 -2.41
N MET A 149 -18.16 -8.36 -2.17
CA MET A 149 -18.16 -6.98 -2.64
C MET A 149 -18.28 -6.99 -4.16
N LYS A 150 -19.37 -6.40 -4.67
CA LYS A 150 -19.52 -6.24 -6.12
C LYS A 150 -18.39 -5.32 -6.59
N PRO A 151 -17.72 -5.62 -7.71
CA PRO A 151 -16.67 -4.75 -8.25
C PRO A 151 -17.25 -3.35 -8.48
N VAL A 152 -16.64 -2.34 -7.85
CA VAL A 152 -17.09 -0.96 -7.91
C VAL A 152 -16.85 -0.41 -9.32
N PRO A 153 -17.89 0.12 -10.01
CA PRO A 153 -17.71 0.73 -11.32
C PRO A 153 -16.72 1.90 -11.27
N ARG A 154 -15.96 2.11 -12.35
CA ARG A 154 -15.02 3.24 -12.49
C ARG A 154 -15.52 4.25 -13.54
N LEU A 155 -15.19 5.52 -13.34
CA LEU A 155 -15.43 6.64 -14.24
C LEU A 155 -14.11 7.23 -14.73
N ASN A 156 -14.08 7.69 -15.97
CA ASN A 156 -12.94 8.43 -16.50
C ASN A 156 -13.12 9.91 -16.19
N ILE A 157 -12.27 10.46 -15.32
CA ILE A 157 -12.25 11.89 -15.02
C ILE A 157 -11.14 12.54 -15.85
N LYS A 158 -11.49 13.58 -16.60
CA LYS A 158 -10.58 14.35 -17.43
C LYS A 158 -10.60 15.80 -17.00
N ILE A 159 -9.42 16.39 -16.81
CA ILE A 159 -9.26 17.84 -16.66
C ILE A 159 -8.66 18.34 -17.95
N SER A 160 -9.44 19.07 -18.74
CA SER A 160 -9.02 19.53 -20.06
C SER A 160 -8.34 20.88 -20.06
N ARG A 161 -8.67 21.75 -19.10
CA ARG A 161 -8.18 23.14 -19.04
C ARG A 161 -8.07 23.66 -17.62
N VAL A 162 -7.15 24.59 -17.44
CA VAL A 162 -6.97 25.43 -16.26
C VAL A 162 -6.90 26.89 -16.74
N THR A 163 -7.74 27.78 -16.21
CA THR A 163 -7.78 29.21 -16.62
C THR A 163 -7.89 30.17 -15.46
N ASP A 164 -7.37 31.38 -15.66
CA ASP A 164 -7.59 32.51 -14.75
C ASP A 164 -9.01 33.09 -14.96
N HIS A 165 -9.64 33.57 -13.90
CA HIS A 165 -10.86 34.38 -13.95
C HIS A 165 -10.62 35.70 -13.22
N ASP A 166 -10.50 36.78 -14.00
CA ASP A 166 -10.24 38.13 -13.51
C ASP A 166 -11.35 39.05 -14.00
N LYS A 167 -11.98 39.79 -13.06
CA LYS A 167 -13.00 40.82 -13.33
C LYS A 167 -14.12 40.33 -14.27
N GLY A 168 -14.62 39.13 -14.03
CA GLY A 168 -15.69 38.50 -14.82
C GLY A 168 -15.26 38.01 -16.20
N ARG A 169 -13.96 37.93 -16.49
CA ARG A 169 -13.42 37.47 -17.78
C ARG A 169 -12.45 36.30 -17.58
N TYR A 170 -12.65 35.25 -18.37
CA TYR A 170 -11.70 34.15 -18.47
C TYR A 170 -10.45 34.58 -19.23
N ARG A 171 -9.29 34.37 -18.62
CA ARG A 171 -7.96 34.58 -19.23
C ARG A 171 -7.22 33.26 -19.38
N THR A 172 -6.20 33.26 -20.24
CA THR A 172 -5.36 32.08 -20.42
C THR A 172 -4.59 31.78 -19.14
N GLY A 173 -4.85 30.61 -18.54
CA GLY A 173 -4.11 30.10 -17.39
C GLY A 173 -2.70 29.65 -17.75
N PRO A 174 -1.97 29.00 -16.82
CA PRO A 174 -0.66 28.41 -17.10
C PRO A 174 -0.75 27.33 -18.19
N THR A 175 0.38 27.06 -18.86
CA THR A 175 0.47 25.93 -19.80
C THR A 175 0.11 24.64 -19.09
N PHE A 176 -0.98 24.00 -19.53
CA PHE A 176 -1.55 22.83 -18.89
C PHE A 176 -1.76 21.70 -19.91
N HIS A 177 -1.22 20.52 -19.61
CA HIS A 177 -1.50 19.31 -20.36
C HIS A 177 -2.71 18.61 -19.75
N SER A 178 -3.67 18.21 -20.58
CA SER A 178 -4.88 17.55 -20.10
C SER A 178 -4.53 16.27 -19.33
N VAL A 179 -5.11 16.11 -18.15
CA VAL A 179 -4.93 14.92 -17.31
C VAL A 179 -6.20 14.07 -17.39
N SER A 180 -6.04 12.75 -17.49
CA SER A 180 -7.15 11.80 -17.46
C SER A 180 -6.85 10.67 -16.48
N THR A 181 -7.76 10.39 -15.56
CA THR A 181 -7.60 9.34 -14.55
C THR A 181 -8.88 8.52 -14.41
N GLN A 182 -8.76 7.27 -13.93
CA GLN A 182 -9.91 6.39 -13.67
C GLN A 182 -10.20 6.29 -12.18
N ILE A 183 -11.36 6.80 -11.77
CA ILE A 183 -11.75 6.91 -10.37
C ILE A 183 -12.92 5.96 -10.06
N PRO A 184 -12.92 5.24 -8.94
CA PRO A 184 -14.05 4.40 -8.56
C PRO A 184 -15.26 5.26 -8.16
N THR A 185 -16.46 4.76 -8.44
CA THR A 185 -17.73 5.51 -8.26
C THR A 185 -18.13 5.73 -6.82
N ASP A 186 -17.49 5.06 -5.87
CA ASP A 186 -17.69 5.22 -4.42
C ASP A 186 -16.73 6.25 -3.79
N MET A 187 -15.75 6.77 -4.54
CA MET A 187 -14.87 7.84 -4.04
C MET A 187 -15.72 9.07 -3.67
N PRO A 188 -15.48 9.71 -2.51
CA PRO A 188 -16.12 10.97 -2.15
C PRO A 188 -15.88 12.07 -3.18
N ALA A 189 -16.90 12.89 -3.46
CA ALA A 189 -16.80 14.02 -4.38
C ALA A 189 -15.86 15.12 -3.87
N SER A 190 -15.66 15.23 -2.56
CA SER A 190 -14.66 16.12 -1.95
C SER A 190 -13.23 15.72 -2.34
N GLU A 191 -12.92 14.42 -2.42
CA GLU A 191 -11.62 13.95 -2.92
C GLU A 191 -11.40 14.29 -4.39
N LEU A 192 -12.46 14.29 -5.21
CA LEU A 192 -12.41 14.76 -6.59
C LEU A 192 -12.10 16.26 -6.66
N ALA A 193 -12.72 17.06 -5.78
CA ALA A 193 -12.46 18.49 -5.69
C ALA A 193 -11.00 18.78 -5.30
N ALA A 194 -10.51 18.11 -4.25
CA ALA A 194 -9.12 18.18 -3.81
C ALA A 194 -8.15 17.79 -4.94
N MET A 195 -8.46 16.75 -5.71
CA MET A 195 -7.67 16.36 -6.88
C MET A 195 -7.61 17.45 -7.95
N CYS A 196 -8.76 18.05 -8.29
CA CYS A 196 -8.82 19.15 -9.25
C CYS A 196 -8.03 20.37 -8.77
N TRP A 197 -8.16 20.73 -7.49
CA TRP A 197 -7.41 21.79 -6.86
C TRP A 197 -5.90 21.53 -6.94
N THR A 198 -5.43 20.37 -6.51
CA THR A 198 -3.99 20.07 -6.53
C THR A 198 -3.40 20.08 -7.95
N ILE A 199 -4.16 19.61 -8.94
CA ILE A 199 -3.72 19.68 -10.34
C ILE A 199 -3.58 21.14 -10.80
N ALA A 200 -4.52 22.02 -10.42
CA ALA A 200 -4.42 23.44 -10.70
C ALA A 200 -3.25 24.09 -9.93
N ASP A 201 -3.12 23.86 -8.62
CA ASP A 201 -2.05 24.39 -7.78
C ASP A 201 -0.66 24.05 -8.34
N ASN A 202 -0.45 22.81 -8.76
CA ASN A 202 0.80 22.40 -9.41
C ASN A 202 1.04 23.13 -10.74
N ALA A 203 0.01 23.29 -11.56
CA ALA A 203 0.11 24.00 -12.83
C ALA A 203 0.46 25.49 -12.63
N TYR A 204 -0.15 26.14 -11.62
CA TYR A 204 0.12 27.54 -11.26
C TYR A 204 1.47 27.72 -10.58
N THR A 205 1.85 26.82 -9.68
CA THR A 205 3.16 26.85 -9.03
C THR A 205 4.27 26.74 -10.08
N LYS A 206 4.12 25.81 -11.03
CA LYS A 206 5.10 25.63 -12.13
C LYS A 206 5.08 26.75 -13.16
N GLY A 207 3.89 27.21 -13.57
CA GLY A 207 3.72 28.14 -14.68
C GLY A 207 3.78 29.63 -14.30
N ARG A 208 3.43 29.95 -13.05
CA ARG A 208 3.28 31.32 -12.54
C ARG A 208 4.06 31.57 -11.24
N GLY A 209 4.61 30.54 -10.59
CA GLY A 209 5.35 30.70 -9.34
C GLY A 209 4.49 31.04 -8.13
N ARG A 210 3.17 30.84 -8.21
CA ARG A 210 2.22 31.10 -7.11
C ARG A 210 1.39 29.87 -6.78
N ARG A 211 1.00 29.72 -5.52
CA ARG A 211 0.05 28.70 -5.05
C ARG A 211 -1.39 29.14 -5.34
N VAL A 212 -2.30 28.19 -5.44
CA VAL A 212 -3.75 28.40 -5.58
C VAL A 212 -4.41 28.13 -4.23
N ALA A 213 -5.08 29.12 -3.66
CA ALA A 213 -5.86 28.92 -2.42
C ALA A 213 -7.11 28.08 -2.72
N GLU A 214 -7.59 27.30 -1.75
CA GLU A 214 -8.72 26.38 -1.93
C GLU A 214 -10.05 27.13 -2.15
N GLU A 215 -10.18 28.32 -1.59
CA GLU A 215 -11.29 29.25 -1.78
C GLU A 215 -11.25 29.94 -3.16
N SER A 216 -10.08 29.98 -3.80
CA SER A 216 -9.86 30.70 -5.06
C SER A 216 -10.10 29.84 -6.29
N PHE A 217 -10.49 28.56 -6.17
CA PHE A 217 -10.72 27.70 -7.33
C PHE A 217 -12.21 27.32 -7.48
N SER A 218 -12.60 27.06 -8.72
CA SER A 218 -13.91 26.56 -9.08
C SER A 218 -13.81 25.53 -10.20
N ILE A 219 -14.73 24.57 -10.21
CA ILE A 219 -14.78 23.52 -11.24
C ILE A 219 -15.97 23.82 -12.16
N LEU A 220 -15.71 23.85 -13.46
CA LEU A 220 -16.73 23.94 -14.49
C LEU A 220 -16.84 22.62 -15.26
N TRP A 221 -18.03 22.32 -15.76
CA TRP A 221 -18.21 21.33 -16.82
C TRP A 221 -17.57 21.84 -18.12
N SER A 222 -16.66 21.09 -18.74
CA SER A 222 -15.91 21.57 -19.90
C SER A 222 -16.80 21.84 -21.13
N SER A 223 -17.86 21.04 -21.29
CA SER A 223 -18.84 21.11 -22.38
C SER A 223 -19.73 22.36 -22.29
N SER A 224 -20.35 22.63 -21.14
CA SER A 224 -21.30 23.74 -20.96
C SER A 224 -20.71 24.98 -20.34
N ARG A 225 -19.52 24.89 -19.74
CA ARG A 225 -18.94 25.91 -18.84
C ARG A 225 -19.84 26.27 -17.66
N THR A 226 -20.75 25.36 -17.28
CA THR A 226 -21.59 25.54 -16.10
C THR A 226 -20.78 25.27 -14.84
N LEU A 227 -20.93 26.11 -13.83
CA LEU A 227 -20.32 25.92 -12.53
C LEU A 227 -20.83 24.63 -11.88
N LEU A 228 -19.91 23.81 -11.41
CA LEU A 228 -20.22 22.64 -10.60
C LEU A 228 -20.67 23.14 -9.22
N ASN A 229 -21.90 22.79 -8.82
CA ASN A 229 -22.43 23.19 -7.52
C ASN A 229 -21.52 22.63 -6.41
N SER A 230 -21.03 23.51 -5.52
CA SER A 230 -20.16 23.12 -4.39
C SER A 230 -20.86 22.16 -3.44
N GLU A 231 -22.20 22.20 -3.34
CA GLU A 231 -22.98 21.23 -2.56
C GLU A 231 -22.84 19.80 -3.09
N TRP A 232 -22.55 19.62 -4.39
CA TRP A 232 -22.32 18.30 -4.99
C TRP A 232 -20.89 17.80 -4.75
N LEU A 233 -20.01 18.67 -4.25
CA LEU A 233 -18.64 18.36 -3.85
C LEU A 233 -18.49 18.27 -2.33
N ALA A 234 -19.55 18.57 -1.58
CA ALA A 234 -19.55 18.52 -0.12
C ALA A 234 -19.36 17.08 0.40
N GLU A 235 -18.95 16.98 1.66
CA GLU A 235 -18.73 15.70 2.34
C GLU A 235 -19.98 14.82 2.31
N GLY A 236 -19.80 13.56 1.90
CA GLY A 236 -20.84 12.52 1.92
C GLY A 236 -21.43 12.13 0.56
N GLU A 237 -21.26 12.90 -0.51
CA GLU A 237 -21.65 12.46 -1.85
C GLU A 237 -20.53 11.67 -2.53
N ALA A 238 -20.86 10.53 -3.13
CA ALA A 238 -19.91 9.78 -3.95
C ALA A 238 -19.91 10.28 -5.41
N ILE A 239 -18.80 10.16 -6.12
CA ILE A 239 -18.69 10.58 -7.53
C ILE A 239 -19.72 9.85 -8.41
N GLY A 240 -20.12 8.64 -8.04
CA GLY A 240 -21.18 7.89 -8.70
C GLY A 240 -22.55 8.59 -8.65
N ASP A 241 -22.86 9.29 -7.56
CA ASP A 241 -24.07 10.12 -7.42
C ASP A 241 -24.00 11.35 -8.31
N LEU A 242 -22.86 12.04 -8.28
CA LEU A 242 -22.58 13.17 -9.17
C LEU A 242 -22.74 12.77 -10.66
N TRP A 243 -22.21 11.62 -11.05
CA TRP A 243 -22.37 11.08 -12.40
C TRP A 243 -23.83 10.78 -12.75
N ARG A 244 -24.60 10.15 -11.86
CA ARG A 244 -26.02 9.84 -12.11
C ARG A 244 -26.82 11.12 -12.38
N ARG A 245 -26.58 12.18 -11.61
CA ARG A 245 -27.21 13.48 -11.81
C ARG A 245 -26.79 14.10 -13.15
N ALA A 246 -25.49 14.18 -13.40
CA ALA A 246 -24.94 14.86 -14.57
C ALA A 246 -25.24 14.14 -15.89
N SER A 247 -25.20 12.80 -15.91
CA SER A 247 -25.39 12.00 -17.14
C SER A 247 -26.82 12.04 -17.69
N SER A 248 -27.79 12.42 -16.87
CA SER A 248 -29.17 12.68 -17.32
C SER A 248 -29.34 14.03 -18.03
N ASN A 249 -28.37 14.94 -17.89
CA ASN A 249 -28.40 16.27 -18.45
C ASN A 249 -27.38 16.41 -19.58
N SER A 250 -27.87 16.41 -20.82
CA SER A 250 -27.02 16.49 -22.02
C SER A 250 -26.25 17.81 -22.16
N LEU A 251 -26.63 18.85 -21.41
CA LEU A 251 -25.86 20.10 -21.36
C LEU A 251 -24.57 19.90 -20.56
N LEU A 252 -24.62 19.15 -19.46
CA LEU A 252 -23.46 18.93 -18.59
C LEU A 252 -22.53 17.85 -19.15
N VAL A 253 -23.10 16.73 -19.65
CA VAL A 253 -22.32 15.62 -20.20
C VAL A 253 -22.82 15.27 -21.61
N PRO A 254 -21.99 15.43 -22.66
CA PRO A 254 -22.37 15.03 -24.01
C PRO A 254 -22.76 13.56 -24.08
N ALA A 255 -23.72 13.19 -24.93
CA ALA A 255 -24.19 11.79 -25.06
C ALA A 255 -23.06 10.78 -25.37
N ASN A 256 -22.02 11.22 -26.08
CA ASN A 256 -20.84 10.40 -26.34
C ASN A 256 -20.00 10.15 -25.06
N ASP A 257 -19.91 11.13 -24.18
CA ASP A 257 -19.19 11.00 -22.91
C ASP A 257 -20.02 10.20 -21.89
N VAL A 258 -21.35 10.26 -21.94
CA VAL A 258 -22.24 9.34 -21.21
C VAL A 258 -21.95 7.89 -21.57
N LYS A 259 -21.84 7.57 -22.87
CA LYS A 259 -21.50 6.21 -23.35
C LYS A 259 -20.11 5.77 -22.91
N ARG A 260 -19.14 6.69 -22.87
CA ARG A 260 -17.74 6.42 -22.50
C ARG A 260 -17.49 6.51 -20.99
N LYS A 261 -18.49 6.93 -20.21
CA LYS A 261 -18.36 7.20 -18.77
C LYS A 261 -17.24 8.21 -18.48
N VAL A 262 -17.24 9.32 -19.22
CA VAL A 262 -16.24 10.40 -19.10
C VAL A 262 -16.87 11.64 -18.48
N MET A 263 -16.23 12.21 -17.47
CA MET A 263 -16.52 13.55 -16.95
C MET A 263 -15.35 14.46 -17.31
N ASP A 264 -15.60 15.50 -18.10
CA ASP A 264 -14.58 16.46 -18.53
C ASP A 264 -14.78 17.80 -17.82
N PHE A 265 -13.78 18.19 -17.02
CA PHE A 265 -13.78 19.39 -16.20
C PHE A 265 -12.83 20.46 -16.74
N HIS A 266 -13.20 21.70 -16.49
CA HIS A 266 -12.41 22.90 -16.70
C HIS A 266 -12.25 23.61 -15.35
N VAL A 267 -11.03 23.66 -14.83
CA VAL A 267 -10.73 24.32 -13.55
C VAL A 267 -10.46 25.80 -13.77
N VAL A 268 -11.02 26.64 -12.91
CA VAL A 268 -10.93 28.09 -12.98
C VAL A 268 -10.39 28.63 -11.67
N VAL A 269 -9.32 29.42 -11.72
CA VAL A 269 -8.70 30.06 -10.56
C VAL A 269 -9.02 31.56 -10.58
N GLN A 270 -9.58 32.06 -9.50
CA GLN A 270 -9.87 33.46 -9.27
C GLN A 270 -8.56 34.18 -8.87
N GLU A 271 -8.33 35.33 -9.47
CA GLU A 271 -7.21 36.20 -9.11
C GLU A 271 -7.67 37.11 -7.96
N GLU A 272 -7.06 36.99 -6.78
CA GLU A 272 -7.32 37.89 -5.66
C GLU A 272 -6.83 39.30 -6.03
N GLU A 273 -7.71 40.31 -5.95
CA GLU A 273 -7.38 41.69 -6.34
C GLU A 273 -6.29 42.33 -5.46
N ASP A 274 -5.96 41.73 -4.32
CA ASP A 274 -5.15 42.34 -3.26
C ASP A 274 -3.61 42.22 -3.44
N SER A 275 -3.14 41.64 -4.55
CA SER A 275 -1.69 41.39 -4.76
C SER A 275 -0.97 42.46 -5.59
N GLU A 276 -1.68 43.37 -6.28
CA GLU A 276 -1.02 44.29 -7.23
C GLU A 276 -0.19 45.42 -6.57
N GLU A 277 -0.32 45.66 -5.26
CA GLU A 277 0.47 46.68 -4.55
C GLU A 277 1.91 46.23 -4.19
N LEU A 278 2.20 44.92 -4.15
CA LEU A 278 3.53 44.42 -3.79
C LEU A 278 4.46 44.15 -4.98
N ASP A 279 3.92 43.91 -6.18
CA ASP A 279 4.73 43.54 -7.35
C ASP A 279 5.17 44.71 -8.23
N GLN A 280 4.59 45.90 -8.08
CA GLN A 280 5.07 47.10 -8.80
C GLN A 280 6.47 47.55 -8.35
N ALA A 281 6.94 47.13 -7.17
CA ALA A 281 8.30 47.40 -6.69
C ALA A 281 9.36 46.48 -7.34
N ASN A 282 8.99 45.31 -7.86
CA ASN A 282 9.94 44.30 -8.36
C ASN A 282 10.03 44.17 -9.90
N LEU A 283 9.17 44.86 -10.66
CA LEU A 283 9.16 44.80 -12.14
C LEU A 283 10.00 45.87 -12.85
N ALA A 284 10.74 46.71 -12.12
CA ALA A 284 11.73 47.61 -12.70
C ALA A 284 13.03 46.86 -13.04
N LYS A 285 13.03 46.05 -14.12
CA LYS A 285 14.16 45.65 -15.01
C LYS A 285 13.99 44.22 -15.53
N LYS A 286 13.10 44.02 -16.51
CA LYS A 286 13.25 42.94 -17.50
C LYS A 286 12.57 43.35 -18.81
N THR A 287 13.27 44.18 -19.58
CA THR A 287 12.92 44.56 -20.94
C THR A 287 13.09 43.34 -21.86
N TYR A 288 12.04 42.55 -22.02
CA TYR A 288 11.98 41.55 -23.09
C TYR A 288 11.55 42.23 -24.40
N ILE A 289 12.46 42.20 -25.38
CA ILE A 289 12.21 42.61 -26.76
C ILE A 289 11.22 41.60 -27.37
N THR A 290 9.95 41.97 -27.48
CA THR A 290 8.95 41.22 -28.22
C THR A 290 9.01 41.63 -29.70
N ARG A 291 9.45 40.69 -30.57
CA ARG A 291 9.33 40.84 -32.02
C ARG A 291 7.85 40.69 -32.41
N LYS A 292 7.31 41.73 -33.05
CA LYS A 292 6.00 41.73 -33.70
C LYS A 292 5.95 40.71 -34.85
N GLY A 293 5.25 39.59 -34.64
CA GLY A 293 4.79 38.70 -35.70
C GLY A 293 3.38 39.11 -36.16
N LYS A 294 3.22 39.30 -37.47
CA LYS A 294 2.01 39.79 -38.14
C LYS A 294 0.81 38.82 -38.00
N ARG A 295 -0.38 39.42 -37.96
CA ARG A 295 -1.70 38.78 -38.11
C ARG A 295 -1.78 37.95 -39.40
N ALA A 296 -2.47 36.81 -39.33
CA ALA A 296 -3.22 36.26 -40.45
C ALA A 296 -4.54 35.69 -39.95
N ASN A 297 -5.63 36.18 -40.54
CA ASN A 297 -6.95 35.58 -40.48
C ASN A 297 -6.94 34.26 -41.27
N SER A 298 -7.72 33.26 -40.87
CA SER A 298 -8.59 32.55 -41.81
C SER A 298 -9.68 31.74 -41.12
N VAL A 299 -10.90 32.06 -41.55
CA VAL A 299 -12.11 31.25 -41.50
C VAL A 299 -12.01 30.14 -42.57
N GLY A 300 -12.56 28.96 -42.26
CA GLY A 300 -13.34 28.17 -43.21
C GLY A 300 -12.70 26.93 -43.86
N THR A 301 -13.41 25.80 -43.70
CA THR A 301 -13.64 24.72 -44.70
C THR A 301 -12.41 23.92 -45.16
N ALA A 302 -12.46 22.70 -45.68
CA ALA A 302 -13.36 21.55 -45.77
C ALA A 302 -12.48 20.42 -46.36
N ASP A 303 -12.97 19.19 -46.35
CA ASP A 303 -12.66 18.14 -47.33
C ASP A 303 -11.19 17.73 -47.58
N LEU A 304 -10.80 16.63 -46.92
CA LEU A 304 -9.67 15.81 -47.32
C LEU A 304 -10.15 14.67 -48.22
N HIS A 305 -9.97 14.84 -49.52
CA HIS A 305 -10.02 13.76 -50.50
C HIS A 305 -8.69 13.71 -51.28
N THR A 306 -8.08 12.52 -51.28
CA THR A 306 -7.52 11.85 -52.47
C THR A 306 -6.24 12.42 -53.08
N GLN A 307 -5.12 11.69 -52.91
CA GLN A 307 -4.29 11.17 -54.01
C GLN A 307 -3.05 10.44 -53.47
N SER A 308 -2.93 9.14 -53.76
CA SER A 308 -1.74 8.60 -54.44
C SER A 308 -2.02 7.16 -54.89
N GLN A 309 -2.05 6.97 -56.21
CA GLN A 309 -1.99 5.69 -56.92
C GLN A 309 -0.93 5.80 -58.04
N LEU A 310 -0.52 4.62 -58.54
CA LEU A 310 0.30 4.26 -59.71
C LEU A 310 1.64 3.62 -59.26
N LEU A 311 1.99 2.35 -59.57
CA LEU A 311 1.85 1.60 -60.83
C LEU A 311 1.83 0.04 -60.69
N THR A 312 0.81 -0.59 -61.30
CA THR A 312 0.81 -1.80 -62.21
C THR A 312 1.11 -3.24 -61.67
N PRO A 313 0.87 -4.35 -62.44
CA PRO A 313 -0.40 -5.13 -62.41
C PRO A 313 -0.23 -6.68 -62.37
N SER A 314 -1.23 -7.44 -61.89
CA SER A 314 -1.68 -8.71 -62.52
C SER A 314 -2.68 -9.52 -61.65
N ASP A 315 -3.77 -9.88 -62.31
CA ASP A 315 -4.56 -11.12 -62.27
C ASP A 315 -5.15 -11.75 -61.00
N SER A 316 -6.48 -11.85 -61.10
CA SER A 316 -7.32 -13.04 -60.85
C SER A 316 -7.96 -13.25 -59.46
N THR A 317 -9.26 -12.93 -59.45
CA THR A 317 -10.38 -13.74 -58.92
C THR A 317 -10.28 -14.39 -57.54
N SER A 318 -11.07 -13.86 -56.59
CA SER A 318 -12.18 -14.55 -55.90
C SER A 318 -12.39 -14.01 -54.48
N GLY A 319 -13.63 -13.63 -54.17
CA GLY A 319 -14.00 -13.03 -52.89
C GLY A 319 -13.82 -13.99 -51.72
N LYS A 320 -13.17 -13.52 -50.65
CA LYS A 320 -13.21 -14.15 -49.33
C LYS A 320 -13.48 -13.08 -48.27
N LYS A 321 -14.52 -13.33 -47.48
CA LYS A 321 -14.96 -12.53 -46.33
C LYS A 321 -13.82 -12.32 -45.32
N PRO A 322 -13.77 -11.19 -44.59
CA PRO A 322 -12.74 -10.96 -43.58
C PRO A 322 -12.85 -12.02 -42.48
N ARG A 323 -11.82 -12.85 -42.38
CA ARG A 323 -11.65 -13.84 -41.32
C ARG A 323 -11.20 -13.07 -40.09
N VAL A 324 -12.09 -12.94 -39.11
CA VAL A 324 -11.79 -12.40 -37.78
C VAL A 324 -10.58 -13.16 -37.23
N ALA A 325 -9.56 -12.43 -36.83
CA ALA A 325 -8.36 -12.98 -36.22
C ALA A 325 -8.75 -13.93 -35.08
N SER A 326 -8.17 -15.13 -35.08
CA SER A 326 -8.29 -16.06 -33.96
C SER A 326 -7.78 -15.37 -32.70
N SER A 327 -8.68 -14.94 -31.84
CA SER A 327 -8.40 -14.49 -30.48
C SER A 327 -7.57 -15.58 -29.80
N GLY A 328 -6.33 -15.23 -29.48
CA GLY A 328 -5.29 -16.15 -29.03
C GLY A 328 -5.72 -17.00 -27.83
N ARG A 329 -5.16 -18.20 -27.80
CA ARG A 329 -5.33 -19.28 -26.82
C ARG A 329 -4.99 -18.91 -25.35
N GLU A 330 -4.64 -17.66 -25.08
CA GLU A 330 -4.13 -17.19 -23.79
C GLU A 330 -4.98 -16.06 -23.19
N ALA A 331 -6.12 -15.71 -23.79
CA ALA A 331 -6.87 -14.51 -23.41
C ALA A 331 -7.53 -14.56 -22.01
N TYR A 332 -7.70 -15.74 -21.39
CA TYR A 332 -8.40 -15.87 -20.10
C TYR A 332 -7.85 -17.02 -19.25
N THR A 333 -6.65 -16.82 -18.70
CA THR A 333 -6.10 -17.66 -17.63
C THR A 333 -6.56 -17.09 -16.30
N THR A 334 -7.47 -17.75 -15.58
CA THR A 334 -7.81 -17.40 -14.19
C THR A 334 -6.87 -18.14 -13.25
N THR A 335 -5.80 -17.47 -12.83
CA THR A 335 -4.88 -17.95 -11.79
C THR A 335 -5.58 -17.84 -10.44
N ILE A 336 -5.87 -18.98 -9.79
CA ILE A 336 -6.24 -18.98 -8.37
C ILE A 336 -4.95 -18.67 -7.61
N ASN A 337 -4.73 -17.39 -7.33
CA ASN A 337 -3.62 -16.97 -6.46
C ASN A 337 -3.93 -17.45 -5.04
N ARG A 338 -3.49 -18.66 -4.71
CA ARG A 338 -3.27 -19.01 -3.30
C ARG A 338 -2.23 -18.03 -2.79
N VAL A 339 -2.62 -17.14 -1.88
CA VAL A 339 -1.65 -16.29 -1.19
C VAL A 339 -0.77 -17.25 -0.38
N PRO A 340 0.52 -17.40 -0.72
CA PRO A 340 1.41 -18.23 0.08
C PRO A 340 1.50 -17.61 1.47
N GLY A 341 1.42 -18.41 2.54
CA GLY A 341 1.57 -17.87 3.89
C GLY A 341 1.02 -18.76 4.99
N THR A 342 1.39 -18.42 6.21
CA THR A 342 0.87 -19.03 7.44
C THR A 342 -0.31 -18.18 7.93
N LEU A 343 -1.45 -18.84 8.18
CA LEU A 343 -2.65 -18.21 8.73
C LEU A 343 -2.55 -18.11 10.25
N TYR A 344 -2.80 -16.93 10.80
CA TYR A 344 -2.86 -16.68 12.24
C TYR A 344 -4.17 -16.00 12.63
N MET A 345 -4.57 -16.20 13.90
CA MET A 345 -5.54 -15.36 14.61
C MET A 345 -4.76 -14.35 15.45
N ALA A 346 -5.02 -13.06 15.29
CA ALA A 346 -4.26 -12.01 15.93
C ALA A 346 -5.14 -10.82 16.33
N THR A 347 -4.75 -10.09 17.37
CA THR A 347 -5.37 -8.81 17.76
C THR A 347 -4.59 -7.66 17.14
N LYS A 348 -5.30 -6.57 16.83
CA LYS A 348 -4.71 -5.32 16.37
C LYS A 348 -4.51 -4.39 17.55
N ALA A 349 -3.41 -3.66 17.58
CA ALA A 349 -3.09 -2.71 18.63
C ALA A 349 -2.37 -1.48 18.08
N GLY A 350 -2.34 -0.38 18.81
CA GLY A 350 -1.64 0.83 18.41
C GLY A 350 -1.82 1.98 19.40
N TYR A 351 -1.20 3.10 19.07
CA TYR A 351 -1.37 4.34 19.83
C TYR A 351 -2.53 5.15 19.27
N VAL A 352 -3.45 5.55 20.14
CA VAL A 352 -4.54 6.47 19.84
C VAL A 352 -4.25 7.78 20.57
N GLU A 353 -4.51 8.89 19.90
CA GLU A 353 -4.39 10.22 20.50
C GLU A 353 -5.74 10.58 21.13
N ASP A 354 -5.72 10.99 22.39
CA ASP A 354 -6.91 11.46 23.09
C ASP A 354 -7.22 12.94 22.76
N GLU A 355 -8.27 13.49 23.36
CA GLU A 355 -8.70 14.88 23.15
C GLU A 355 -7.66 15.92 23.62
N HIS A 356 -6.70 15.51 24.46
CA HIS A 356 -5.64 16.35 24.99
C HIS A 356 -4.32 16.20 24.23
N GLY A 357 -4.28 15.37 23.19
CA GLY A 357 -3.06 15.09 22.43
C GLY A 357 -2.14 14.07 23.09
N SER A 358 -2.58 13.41 24.16
CA SER A 358 -1.82 12.34 24.81
C SER A 358 -1.99 11.03 24.04
N LEU A 359 -0.91 10.25 23.95
CA LEU A 359 -0.91 8.97 23.24
C LEU A 359 -1.15 7.82 24.20
N THR A 360 -2.28 7.13 24.02
CA THR A 360 -2.66 5.96 24.81
C THR A 360 -2.53 4.69 23.99
N TRP A 361 -2.01 3.63 24.61
CA TRP A 361 -1.91 2.32 23.98
C TRP A 361 -3.27 1.61 24.05
N VAL A 362 -3.77 1.16 22.90
CA VAL A 362 -5.06 0.47 22.78
C VAL A 362 -4.86 -0.86 22.06
N GLU A 363 -5.45 -1.92 22.60
CA GLU A 363 -5.54 -3.23 21.95
C GLU A 363 -7.01 -3.53 21.63
N GLU A 364 -7.28 -3.98 20.40
CA GLU A 364 -8.62 -4.38 19.97
C GLU A 364 -8.92 -5.79 20.49
N ASP A 365 -10.08 -5.95 21.13
CA ASP A 365 -10.51 -7.22 21.73
C ASP A 365 -10.89 -8.29 20.71
N VAL A 366 -11.15 -7.91 19.45
CA VAL A 366 -11.67 -8.81 18.42
C VAL A 366 -10.52 -9.38 17.60
N PRO A 367 -10.25 -10.70 17.66
CA PRO A 367 -9.21 -11.31 16.84
C PRO A 367 -9.59 -11.27 15.35
N MET A 368 -8.62 -10.92 14.51
CA MET A 368 -8.70 -10.93 13.06
C MET A 368 -7.82 -12.03 12.45
N LYS A 369 -8.17 -12.43 11.22
CA LYS A 369 -7.39 -13.40 10.44
C LYS A 369 -6.31 -12.67 9.65
N ILE A 370 -5.07 -13.13 9.78
CA ILE A 370 -3.94 -12.59 9.01
C ILE A 370 -3.22 -13.74 8.30
N ILE A 371 -2.65 -13.46 7.13
CA ILE A 371 -1.79 -14.40 6.41
C ILE A 371 -0.41 -13.76 6.27
N VAL A 372 0.63 -14.39 6.81
CA VAL A 372 2.00 -13.87 6.75
C VAL A 372 2.85 -14.77 5.87
N GLU A 373 3.55 -14.19 4.90
CA GLU A 373 4.52 -14.90 4.08
C GLU A 373 5.73 -15.35 4.93
N PRO A 374 6.12 -16.64 4.87
CA PRO A 374 7.17 -17.16 5.75
C PRO A 374 8.56 -16.59 5.44
N LYS A 375 8.79 -16.16 4.19
CA LYS A 375 10.07 -15.60 3.76
C LYS A 375 9.99 -14.07 3.83
N PRO A 376 10.95 -13.39 4.48
CA PRO A 376 11.01 -11.94 4.42
C PRO A 376 11.28 -11.50 2.97
N PHE A 377 10.62 -10.41 2.54
CA PHE A 377 10.88 -9.80 1.24
C PHE A 377 11.99 -8.74 1.33
N ALA A 378 12.28 -8.24 2.53
CA ALA A 378 13.40 -7.36 2.82
C ALA A 378 13.91 -7.61 4.25
N SER A 379 15.20 -7.37 4.47
CA SER A 379 15.86 -7.49 5.77
C SER A 379 16.78 -6.26 5.94
N GLY A 380 16.66 -5.60 7.08
CA GLY A 380 17.47 -4.45 7.48
C GLY A 380 18.69 -4.88 8.29
N LEU A 381 19.13 -4.01 9.21
CA LEU A 381 20.15 -4.38 10.20
C LEU A 381 19.54 -5.12 11.42
N CYS A 382 18.34 -4.72 11.83
CA CYS A 382 17.70 -5.20 13.07
C CYS A 382 16.34 -5.89 12.83
N LYS A 383 15.74 -5.69 11.66
CA LYS A 383 14.35 -6.06 11.37
C LYS A 383 14.23 -6.84 10.05
N ASP A 384 13.36 -7.83 10.06
CA ASP A 384 12.86 -8.50 8.86
C ASP A 384 11.50 -7.92 8.50
N ALA A 385 11.24 -7.78 7.19
CA ALA A 385 9.96 -7.34 6.65
C ALA A 385 9.32 -8.46 5.82
N HIS A 386 8.10 -8.82 6.20
CA HIS A 386 7.28 -9.86 5.59
C HIS A 386 6.06 -9.24 4.90
N LYS A 387 5.54 -9.91 3.87
CA LYS A 387 4.23 -9.56 3.32
C LYS A 387 3.16 -10.15 4.22
N MET A 388 2.23 -9.30 4.65
CA MET A 388 1.09 -9.71 5.47
C MET A 388 -0.21 -9.34 4.74
N THR A 389 -1.15 -10.26 4.63
CA THR A 389 -2.47 -10.00 4.07
C THR A 389 -3.51 -9.94 5.20
N ILE A 390 -4.23 -8.82 5.28
CA ILE A 390 -5.35 -8.58 6.19
C ILE A 390 -6.54 -8.16 5.32
N ASP A 391 -7.64 -8.91 5.39
CA ASP A 391 -8.86 -8.66 4.60
C ASP A 391 -8.63 -8.45 3.10
N GLY A 392 -7.63 -9.16 2.54
CA GLY A 392 -7.26 -9.09 1.12
C GLY A 392 -6.35 -7.92 0.73
N VAL A 393 -6.00 -7.04 1.68
CA VAL A 393 -5.02 -5.96 1.50
C VAL A 393 -3.65 -6.45 1.97
N VAL A 394 -2.60 -6.16 1.20
CA VAL A 394 -1.22 -6.57 1.50
C VAL A 394 -0.47 -5.42 2.17
N TYR A 395 0.20 -5.73 3.28
CA TYR A 395 0.96 -4.84 4.14
C TYR A 395 2.41 -5.32 4.28
N ALA A 396 3.29 -4.41 4.72
CA ALA A 396 4.63 -4.72 5.17
C ALA A 396 4.60 -4.94 6.69
N ALA A 397 4.85 -6.18 7.12
CA ALA A 397 4.90 -6.55 8.54
C ALA A 397 6.35 -6.71 8.98
N LYS A 398 6.80 -5.86 9.91
CA LYS A 398 8.18 -5.80 10.39
C LYS A 398 8.30 -6.42 11.78
N CYS A 399 9.33 -7.22 12.02
CA CYS A 399 9.67 -7.75 13.34
C CYS A 399 11.17 -7.68 13.57
N TYR A 400 11.59 -7.50 14.82
CA TYR A 400 12.99 -7.50 15.21
C TYR A 400 13.55 -8.92 15.26
N TYR A 401 14.72 -9.12 14.65
CA TYR A 401 15.52 -10.34 14.81
C TYR A 401 16.85 -10.08 15.52
N ASP A 402 17.29 -8.81 15.60
CA ASP A 402 18.49 -8.37 16.32
C ASP A 402 18.23 -7.00 16.95
N VAL A 403 18.58 -6.87 18.24
CA VAL A 403 18.48 -5.61 19.02
C VAL A 403 19.86 -5.18 19.55
N GLY A 404 20.94 -5.79 19.06
CA GLY A 404 22.34 -5.42 19.32
C GLY A 404 23.04 -6.26 20.39
N TYR A 405 22.37 -7.23 21.02
CA TYR A 405 22.98 -8.10 22.04
C TYR A 405 23.53 -9.42 21.49
N GLY A 406 23.31 -9.72 20.21
CA GLY A 406 23.76 -10.96 19.57
C GLY A 406 22.95 -12.22 19.95
N GLU A 407 21.92 -12.08 20.79
CA GLU A 407 20.96 -13.14 21.10
C GLU A 407 19.69 -13.02 20.25
N SER A 408 18.94 -14.12 20.11
CA SER A 408 17.64 -14.09 19.45
C SER A 408 16.66 -13.23 20.26
N VAL A 409 15.99 -12.30 19.59
CA VAL A 409 15.03 -11.38 20.23
C VAL A 409 13.83 -12.15 20.78
N SER A 410 13.53 -11.96 22.08
CA SER A 410 12.35 -12.56 22.70
C SER A 410 11.06 -11.96 22.15
N LYS A 411 9.91 -12.62 22.34
CA LYS A 411 8.62 -12.08 21.86
C LYS A 411 8.28 -10.78 22.59
N GLU A 412 8.60 -10.74 23.87
CA GLU A 412 8.40 -9.62 24.79
C GLU A 412 9.27 -8.42 24.39
N ASP A 413 10.57 -8.64 24.15
CA ASP A 413 11.49 -7.58 23.69
C ASP A 413 11.11 -7.06 22.31
N ASN A 414 10.73 -7.96 21.39
CA ASN A 414 10.22 -7.55 20.08
C ASN A 414 8.99 -6.67 20.23
N LEU A 415 7.98 -7.10 21.01
CA LEU A 415 6.77 -6.29 21.22
C LEU A 415 7.10 -4.93 21.85
N HIS A 416 7.99 -4.90 22.85
CA HIS A 416 8.43 -3.66 23.50
C HIS A 416 9.04 -2.68 22.49
N HIS A 417 10.01 -3.11 21.68
CA HIS A 417 10.63 -2.24 20.68
C HIS A 417 9.70 -1.85 19.54
N LEU A 418 8.76 -2.71 19.15
CA LEU A 418 7.72 -2.34 18.19
C LEU A 418 6.81 -1.24 18.76
N LYS A 419 6.46 -1.29 20.05
CA LYS A 419 5.70 -0.23 20.73
C LYS A 419 6.45 1.10 20.71
N GLU A 420 7.73 1.10 21.06
CA GLU A 420 8.58 2.31 20.98
C GLU A 420 8.59 2.89 19.55
N GLU A 421 8.78 2.06 18.53
CA GLU A 421 8.78 2.50 17.13
C GLU A 421 7.41 3.03 16.67
N ALA A 422 6.31 2.37 17.04
CA ALA A 422 4.96 2.83 16.74
C ALA A 422 4.68 4.20 17.39
N ASN A 423 5.10 4.38 18.65
CA ASN A 423 4.99 5.65 19.36
C ASN A 423 5.78 6.76 18.64
N ARG A 424 7.05 6.50 18.27
CA ARG A 424 7.87 7.45 17.51
C ARG A 424 7.21 7.86 16.19
N GLN A 425 6.68 6.91 15.42
CA GLN A 425 6.03 7.24 14.15
C GLN A 425 4.75 8.07 14.35
N ARG A 426 4.01 7.81 15.43
CA ARG A 426 2.83 8.61 15.80
C ARG A 426 3.21 10.05 16.16
N LEU A 427 4.24 10.24 16.99
CA LEU A 427 4.78 11.55 17.33
C LEU A 427 5.30 12.30 16.09
N ALA A 428 6.02 11.60 15.21
CA ALA A 428 6.51 12.16 13.95
C ALA A 428 5.34 12.62 13.05
N SER A 429 4.25 11.86 13.00
CA SER A 429 3.07 12.27 12.24
C SER A 429 2.43 13.55 12.78
N GLY A 430 2.26 13.66 14.10
CA GLY A 430 1.73 14.87 14.73
C GLY A 430 2.63 16.10 14.49
N CYS A 431 3.95 15.92 14.63
CA CYS A 431 4.92 16.97 14.35
C CYS A 431 4.91 17.39 12.87
N ALA A 432 4.81 16.43 11.94
CA ALA A 432 4.74 16.73 10.50
C ALA A 432 3.49 17.56 10.16
N GLN A 433 2.35 17.26 10.77
CA GLN A 433 1.13 18.05 10.59
C GLN A 433 1.34 19.49 11.08
N ARG A 434 1.83 19.70 12.31
CA ARG A 434 2.11 21.04 12.85
C ARG A 434 3.11 21.83 12.00
N PHE A 435 4.15 21.16 11.51
CA PHE A 435 5.13 21.75 10.58
C PHE A 435 4.46 22.25 9.30
N MET A 436 3.61 21.42 8.67
CA MET A 436 2.89 21.79 7.44
C MET A 436 1.90 22.93 7.67
N ASP A 437 1.21 22.94 8.82
CA ASP A 437 0.29 24.02 9.20
C ASP A 437 1.05 25.33 9.39
N ALA A 438 2.20 25.30 10.09
CA ALA A 438 3.06 26.45 10.26
C ALA A 438 3.60 26.97 8.91
N ALA A 439 4.06 26.07 8.03
CA ALA A 439 4.57 26.44 6.72
C ALA A 439 3.48 27.03 5.80
N THR A 440 2.27 26.49 5.87
CA THR A 440 1.10 26.99 5.13
C THR A 440 0.69 28.37 5.63
N LYS A 441 0.60 28.56 6.96
CA LYS A 441 0.29 29.85 7.59
C LYS A 441 1.30 30.92 7.21
N SER A 442 2.58 30.57 7.12
CA SER A 442 3.66 31.47 6.68
C SER A 442 3.77 31.60 5.15
N LYS A 443 2.87 30.97 4.38
CA LYS A 443 2.82 30.99 2.91
C LYS A 443 4.15 30.57 2.26
N ILE A 444 4.84 29.59 2.86
CA ILE A 444 6.14 29.11 2.41
C ILE A 444 5.95 28.01 1.36
N SER A 445 6.85 27.92 0.39
CA SER A 445 6.91 26.75 -0.49
C SER A 445 7.63 25.61 0.23
N PHE A 446 6.93 24.50 0.44
CA PHE A 446 7.45 23.28 1.06
C PHE A 446 6.90 22.05 0.33
N TYR A 447 7.55 20.90 0.53
CA TYR A 447 7.08 19.63 0.00
C TYR A 447 6.06 18.98 0.96
N ASN A 448 4.95 18.44 0.45
CA ASN A 448 3.96 17.80 1.30
C ASN A 448 4.55 16.52 1.94
N LEU A 449 4.44 16.43 3.26
CA LEU A 449 5.02 15.37 4.08
C LEU A 449 3.90 14.51 4.68
N ARG A 450 4.00 13.18 4.57
CA ARG A 450 3.09 12.26 5.26
C ARG A 450 3.88 11.19 5.97
N ALA A 451 3.76 11.10 7.28
CA ALA A 451 4.34 10.01 8.04
C ALA A 451 3.47 8.74 7.93
N ALA A 452 4.12 7.59 7.99
CA ALA A 452 3.46 6.31 8.13
C ALA A 452 2.66 6.25 9.43
N HIS A 453 1.52 5.56 9.37
CA HIS A 453 0.63 5.32 10.50
C HIS A 453 0.59 3.82 10.77
N PRO A 454 1.65 3.27 11.39
CA PRO A 454 1.71 1.84 11.60
C PRO A 454 0.76 1.43 12.72
N PHE A 455 0.38 0.17 12.72
CA PHE A 455 -0.26 -0.49 13.84
C PHE A 455 0.47 -1.79 14.15
N ILE A 456 0.25 -2.37 15.32
CA ILE A 456 0.86 -3.64 15.72
C ILE A 456 -0.19 -4.74 15.61
N VAL A 457 0.26 -5.91 15.19
CA VAL A 457 -0.56 -7.13 15.17
C VAL A 457 0.10 -8.16 16.07
N ILE A 458 -0.64 -8.69 17.04
CA ILE A 458 -0.16 -9.62 18.07
C ILE A 458 -0.89 -10.95 17.93
N ILE A 459 -0.16 -12.06 17.77
CA ILE A 459 -0.78 -13.39 17.63
C ILE A 459 -1.49 -13.78 18.93
N ALA A 460 -2.79 -14.03 18.84
CA ALA A 460 -3.66 -14.28 20.00
C ALA A 460 -3.62 -15.76 20.44
N GLU A 461 -3.42 -16.69 19.50
CA GLU A 461 -3.59 -18.12 19.70
C GLU A 461 -2.47 -18.96 19.04
N GLY A 462 -2.27 -20.20 19.52
CA GLY A 462 -1.32 -21.16 18.94
C GLY A 462 0.11 -21.07 19.47
N THR A 463 1.04 -21.79 18.82
CA THR A 463 2.45 -21.89 19.26
C THR A 463 3.21 -20.56 19.18
N ASN A 464 2.77 -19.68 18.29
CA ASN A 464 3.37 -18.37 18.11
C ASN A 464 2.66 -17.26 18.90
N LYS A 465 1.77 -17.60 19.86
CA LYS A 465 1.11 -16.62 20.73
C LYS A 465 2.11 -15.62 21.32
N GLY A 466 1.75 -14.34 21.28
CA GLY A 466 2.57 -13.22 21.74
C GLY A 466 3.60 -12.70 20.72
N HIS A 467 3.84 -13.42 19.61
CA HIS A 467 4.68 -12.89 18.54
C HIS A 467 3.94 -11.73 17.85
N ALA A 468 4.67 -10.69 17.47
CA ALA A 468 4.08 -9.44 17.00
C ALA A 468 4.84 -8.84 15.83
N TRP A 469 4.12 -8.07 15.01
CA TRP A 469 4.67 -7.30 13.89
C TRP A 469 4.18 -5.85 13.93
N LEU A 470 5.06 -4.92 13.56
CA LEU A 470 4.68 -3.56 13.18
C LEU A 470 4.24 -3.58 11.71
N VAL A 471 2.98 -3.25 11.46
CA VAL A 471 2.33 -3.35 10.16
C VAL A 471 2.19 -1.95 9.57
N ASP A 472 2.74 -1.77 8.37
CA ASP A 472 2.68 -0.54 7.58
C ASP A 472 2.15 -0.86 6.18
N THR A 473 1.70 0.16 5.46
CA THR A 473 1.26 0.03 4.07
C THR A 473 2.40 -0.54 3.23
N LEU A 474 2.13 -1.61 2.46
CA LEU A 474 3.14 -2.12 1.54
C LEU A 474 3.34 -1.12 0.41
N ILE A 475 4.48 -0.45 0.45
CA ILE A 475 4.93 0.41 -0.63
C ILE A 475 5.29 -0.49 -1.83
N SER A 476 4.91 -0.06 -3.04
CA SER A 476 5.23 -0.77 -4.29
C SER A 476 6.69 -1.20 -4.33
N GLU A 477 6.96 -2.44 -4.75
CA GLU A 477 8.32 -3.01 -4.87
C GLU A 477 9.24 -2.20 -5.80
N HIS A 478 8.67 -1.34 -6.65
CA HIS A 478 9.39 -0.48 -7.57
C HIS A 478 9.59 0.95 -7.04
N ALA A 479 9.07 1.26 -5.86
CA ALA A 479 9.22 2.58 -5.28
C ALA A 479 10.66 2.80 -4.82
N SER A 480 11.30 3.86 -5.29
CA SER A 480 12.62 4.24 -4.80
C SER A 480 12.48 4.85 -3.41
N VAL A 481 13.22 4.32 -2.44
CA VAL A 481 13.39 4.93 -1.12
C VAL A 481 14.55 5.93 -1.19
N ARG A 482 14.34 7.13 -0.68
CA ARG A 482 15.38 8.15 -0.51
C ARG A 482 15.57 8.43 0.95
N LYS A 483 16.82 8.36 1.39
CA LYS A 483 17.28 8.77 2.72
C LYS A 483 17.71 10.23 2.67
N PHE A 484 17.21 11.02 3.60
CA PHE A 484 17.47 12.46 3.72
C PHE A 484 18.37 12.75 4.92
N SER A 485 18.21 12.04 6.04
CA SER A 485 19.19 12.07 7.14
C SER A 485 19.58 10.66 7.55
N GLY A 486 20.77 10.53 8.13
CA GLY A 486 21.20 9.37 8.90
C GLY A 486 20.89 9.55 10.38
N THR A 487 21.22 8.53 11.18
CA THR A 487 21.21 8.65 12.65
C THR A 487 22.14 9.76 13.14
N ASN A 488 23.32 9.89 12.54
CA ASN A 488 24.34 10.88 12.92
C ASN A 488 24.68 11.87 11.80
N GLU A 489 23.80 12.02 10.81
CA GLU A 489 24.02 12.87 9.63
C GLU A 489 22.75 13.65 9.30
N ALA A 490 22.73 14.97 9.49
CA ALA A 490 21.56 15.79 9.18
C ALA A 490 21.94 17.18 8.64
N GLY A 491 21.01 17.82 7.91
CA GLY A 491 21.12 19.24 7.56
C GLY A 491 21.92 19.57 6.30
N LEU A 492 22.15 18.60 5.41
CA LEU A 492 22.95 18.76 4.19
C LEU A 492 22.14 18.62 2.88
N ASN A 493 20.81 18.63 2.94
CA ASN A 493 19.95 18.46 1.77
C ASN A 493 19.60 19.78 1.09
N MET A 494 20.62 20.50 0.60
CA MET A 494 20.47 21.86 0.07
C MET A 494 20.10 21.93 -1.43
N VAL A 495 20.01 20.77 -2.11
CA VAL A 495 19.87 20.72 -3.57
C VAL A 495 18.42 20.96 -4.02
N ASP A 496 17.47 20.19 -3.50
CA ASP A 496 16.07 20.22 -3.94
C ASP A 496 15.10 20.62 -2.81
N LEU A 497 13.86 20.93 -3.19
CA LEU A 497 12.84 21.38 -2.25
C LEU A 497 12.49 20.32 -1.20
N VAL A 498 12.46 19.04 -1.59
CA VAL A 498 12.10 17.92 -0.72
C VAL A 498 13.13 17.79 0.39
N GLY A 499 14.41 17.79 0.01
CA GLY A 499 15.53 17.74 0.92
C GLY A 499 15.55 18.91 1.91
N LYS A 500 15.38 20.13 1.41
CA LYS A 500 15.26 21.32 2.27
C LYS A 500 14.08 21.22 3.23
N THR A 501 12.98 20.64 2.77
CA THR A 501 11.79 20.43 3.59
C THR A 501 12.07 19.42 4.71
N CYS A 502 12.74 18.29 4.41
CA CYS A 502 13.13 17.31 5.42
C CYS A 502 14.12 17.86 6.45
N ASP A 503 15.12 18.65 6.02
CA ASP A 503 16.05 19.31 6.93
C ASP A 503 15.33 20.33 7.84
N ALA A 504 14.40 21.10 7.28
CA ALA A 504 13.60 22.06 8.02
C ALA A 504 12.61 21.38 8.97
N TYR A 505 12.05 20.25 8.59
CA TYR A 505 11.20 19.41 9.44
C TYR A 505 11.98 18.86 10.64
N ALA A 506 13.21 18.37 10.44
CA ALA A 506 14.07 17.96 11.55
C ALA A 506 14.35 19.12 12.52
N HIS A 507 14.71 20.31 12.02
CA HIS A 507 14.90 21.49 12.86
C HIS A 507 13.60 21.90 13.56
N TYR A 508 12.47 21.85 12.86
CA TYR A 508 11.17 22.13 13.44
C TYR A 508 10.85 21.19 14.60
N SER A 509 11.15 19.89 14.50
CA SER A 509 10.93 18.96 15.61
C SER A 509 11.72 19.30 16.88
N LEU A 510 12.94 19.83 16.72
CA LEU A 510 13.75 20.33 17.84
C LEU A 510 13.16 21.62 18.43
N TYR A 511 12.63 22.50 17.58
CA TYR A 511 12.00 23.75 17.99
C TYR A 511 10.67 23.49 18.73
N ASP A 512 9.80 22.67 18.14
CA ASP A 512 8.45 22.36 18.61
C ASP A 512 8.45 21.57 19.94
N SER A 513 9.54 20.86 20.23
CA SER A 513 9.72 20.12 21.49
C SER A 513 10.56 20.87 22.53
N ASP A 514 10.84 22.17 22.36
CA ASP A 514 11.73 22.95 23.24
C ASP A 514 13.09 22.25 23.48
N CYS A 515 13.67 21.70 22.43
CA CYS A 515 14.92 20.93 22.43
C CYS A 515 14.86 19.57 23.16
N ALA A 516 13.67 19.08 23.52
CA ALA A 516 13.51 17.78 24.17
C ALA A 516 13.69 16.60 23.21
N ALA A 517 13.38 16.77 21.92
CA ALA A 517 13.53 15.70 20.93
C ALA A 517 13.87 16.21 19.52
N VAL A 518 14.53 15.39 18.71
CA VAL A 518 14.72 15.63 17.27
C VAL A 518 14.53 14.36 16.46
N PHE A 519 13.76 14.47 15.38
CA PHE A 519 13.63 13.37 14.42
C PHE A 519 14.84 13.33 13.48
N VAL A 520 15.42 12.14 13.36
CA VAL A 520 16.57 11.83 12.50
C VAL A 520 16.29 10.55 11.71
N ASP A 521 17.25 10.14 10.87
CA ASP A 521 17.08 9.02 9.94
C ASP A 521 15.85 9.17 9.02
N ILE A 522 15.55 10.41 8.61
CA ILE A 522 14.38 10.73 7.79
C ILE A 522 14.58 10.09 6.42
N GLN A 523 13.68 9.19 6.07
CA GLN A 523 13.64 8.52 4.79
C GLN A 523 12.20 8.35 4.33
N GLY A 524 12.01 8.21 3.02
CA GLY A 524 10.68 8.04 2.47
C GLY A 524 10.67 7.71 1.00
N THR A 525 9.47 7.53 0.47
CA THR A 525 9.24 7.34 -0.95
C THR A 525 8.30 8.41 -1.51
N PHE A 526 8.50 8.74 -2.78
CA PHE A 526 7.64 9.68 -3.48
C PHE A 526 6.35 9.01 -3.89
N TYR A 527 5.23 9.55 -3.42
CA TYR A 527 3.92 9.06 -3.80
C TYR A 527 3.21 10.08 -4.68
N TRP A 528 2.50 9.56 -5.68
CA TRP A 528 1.56 10.33 -6.47
C TRP A 528 0.15 9.91 -6.06
N SER A 529 -0.62 10.86 -5.52
CA SER A 529 -2.05 10.67 -5.27
C SER A 529 -2.88 11.61 -6.13
N THR A 530 -4.19 11.39 -6.12
CA THR A 530 -5.16 12.33 -6.66
C THR A 530 -4.98 13.71 -5.99
N THR A 531 -4.77 13.77 -4.68
CA THR A 531 -4.51 15.00 -3.91
C THR A 531 -3.08 15.55 -4.05
N GLY A 532 -2.32 15.07 -5.03
CA GLY A 532 -0.97 15.58 -5.35
C GLY A 532 0.20 14.69 -4.94
N HIS A 533 1.38 15.28 -5.11
CA HIS A 533 2.65 14.70 -4.72
C HIS A 533 2.91 14.89 -3.23
N PHE A 534 3.33 13.83 -2.56
CA PHE A 534 3.84 13.91 -1.20
C PHE A 534 4.98 12.91 -0.99
N LEU A 535 5.75 13.14 0.07
CA LEU A 535 6.76 12.23 0.55
C LEU A 535 6.14 11.36 1.65
N TYR A 536 5.99 10.07 1.39
CA TYR A 536 5.57 9.11 2.41
C TYR A 536 6.80 8.68 3.22
N MET A 537 6.92 9.19 4.44
CA MET A 537 8.04 8.95 5.35
C MET A 537 7.73 7.82 6.32
N PHE A 538 8.71 6.98 6.61
CA PHE A 538 8.55 5.82 7.47
C PHE A 538 9.87 5.50 8.17
N ASP A 539 9.81 4.67 9.22
CA ASP A 539 10.99 4.16 9.92
C ASP A 539 11.87 5.29 10.49
N PHE A 540 11.24 6.20 11.24
CA PHE A 540 11.92 7.30 11.91
C PHE A 540 12.78 6.81 13.08
N MET A 541 13.93 7.46 13.24
CA MET A 541 14.65 7.50 14.51
C MET A 541 14.41 8.84 15.22
N MET A 542 14.58 8.84 16.52
CA MET A 542 14.49 10.03 17.35
C MET A 542 15.67 10.04 18.31
N HIS A 543 16.14 11.24 18.64
CA HIS A 543 16.97 11.46 19.81
C HIS A 543 16.16 12.27 20.80
N SER A 544 15.94 11.75 22.00
CA SER A 544 15.21 12.45 23.06
C SER A 544 16.11 12.78 24.24
N CYS A 545 15.74 13.78 25.03
CA CYS A 545 16.54 14.21 26.18
C CYS A 545 16.68 13.14 27.27
N ASP A 546 15.75 12.20 27.33
CA ASP A 546 15.71 11.09 28.27
C ASP A 546 16.37 9.80 27.73
N GLY A 547 16.61 9.71 26.42
CA GLY A 547 17.21 8.54 25.78
C GLY A 547 16.28 7.32 25.71
N PHE A 548 14.96 7.50 25.89
CA PHE A 548 13.97 6.42 25.93
C PHE A 548 13.10 6.34 24.68
N SER A 549 13.48 7.00 23.58
CA SER A 549 12.71 6.87 22.33
C SER A 549 12.90 5.52 21.62
N GLY A 550 13.78 4.66 22.13
CA GLY A 550 14.00 3.28 21.69
C GLY A 550 15.35 3.05 21.01
N LEU A 551 15.46 1.98 20.24
CA LEU A 551 16.73 1.58 19.59
C LEU A 551 17.27 2.69 18.67
N GLY A 552 18.54 3.04 18.86
CA GLY A 552 19.24 4.09 18.10
C GLY A 552 19.16 5.49 18.72
N ASP A 553 18.49 5.64 19.86
CA ASP A 553 18.46 6.89 20.60
C ASP A 553 19.81 7.17 21.30
N ASN A 554 20.48 8.25 20.87
CA ASN A 554 21.75 8.71 21.43
C ASN A 554 21.58 9.82 22.49
N GLY A 555 20.35 10.05 22.94
CA GLY A 555 20.04 11.02 23.97
C GLY A 555 20.46 12.45 23.61
N TRP A 556 20.90 13.19 24.63
CA TRP A 556 21.53 14.50 24.48
C TRP A 556 22.75 14.51 23.54
N SER A 557 23.51 13.42 23.45
CA SER A 557 24.67 13.34 22.55
C SER A 557 24.23 13.36 21.08
N GLY A 558 23.13 12.66 20.77
CA GLY A 558 22.50 12.68 19.46
C GLY A 558 21.95 14.06 19.11
N ILE A 559 21.23 14.69 20.04
CA ILE A 559 20.70 16.05 19.85
C ILE A 559 21.84 17.05 19.62
N ASN A 560 22.91 17.01 20.42
CA ASN A 560 24.07 17.88 20.22
C ASN A 560 24.71 17.65 18.84
N THR A 561 24.86 16.41 18.41
CA THR A 561 25.39 16.07 17.07
C THR A 561 24.55 16.74 15.98
N PHE A 562 23.22 16.62 16.05
CA PHE A 562 22.31 17.31 15.13
C PHE A 562 22.51 18.83 15.16
N VAL A 563 22.57 19.44 16.36
CA VAL A 563 22.75 20.88 16.54
C VAL A 563 24.04 21.39 15.86
N GLN A 564 25.14 20.65 15.97
CA GLN A 564 26.43 21.03 15.38
C GLN A 564 26.43 20.92 13.85
N GLN A 565 25.71 19.95 13.29
CA GLN A 565 25.68 19.68 11.85
C GLN A 565 24.66 20.54 11.10
N HIS A 566 23.52 20.82 11.72
CA HIS A 566 22.40 21.46 11.04
C HIS A 566 22.72 22.89 10.59
N THR A 567 22.53 23.16 9.30
CA THR A 567 22.59 24.50 8.73
C THR A 567 21.20 24.95 8.28
N CYS A 568 20.66 26.00 8.92
CA CYS A 568 19.34 26.52 8.58
C CYS A 568 19.24 26.91 7.09
N ASN A 569 18.29 26.28 6.39
CA ASN A 569 18.02 26.56 4.98
C ASN A 569 16.95 27.66 4.81
N SER A 570 16.47 27.89 3.58
CA SER A 570 15.49 28.92 3.29
C SER A 570 14.14 28.70 3.97
N ILE A 571 13.72 27.45 4.20
CA ILE A 571 12.46 27.11 4.86
C ILE A 571 12.59 27.38 6.36
N CYS A 572 13.68 26.94 7.01
CA CYS A 572 13.93 27.23 8.43
C CYS A 572 13.86 28.74 8.72
N LYS A 573 14.50 29.54 7.85
CA LYS A 573 14.54 31.00 7.98
C LYS A 573 13.17 31.64 7.75
N ALA A 574 12.42 31.16 6.77
CA ALA A 574 11.09 31.68 6.46
C ALA A 574 10.05 31.32 7.54
N LEU A 575 10.25 30.20 8.23
CA LEU A 575 9.49 29.81 9.43
C LEU A 575 9.94 30.56 10.69
N GLU A 576 10.96 31.43 10.60
CA GLU A 576 11.53 32.15 11.73
C GLU A 576 11.99 31.24 12.89
N LEU A 577 12.44 30.03 12.55
CA LEU A 577 12.89 29.07 13.56
C LEU A 577 14.14 29.60 14.28
N THR A 578 14.10 29.60 15.60
CA THR A 578 15.28 29.88 16.43
C THR A 578 16.41 28.93 16.03
N SER A 579 17.61 29.46 15.80
CA SER A 579 18.75 28.63 15.39
C SER A 579 18.99 27.48 16.37
N THR A 580 19.38 26.31 15.87
CA THR A 580 19.63 25.11 16.69
C THR A 580 20.62 25.39 17.82
N LEU A 581 21.68 26.16 17.57
CA LEU A 581 22.66 26.59 18.57
C LEU A 581 22.03 27.47 19.66
N SER A 582 21.10 28.35 19.32
CA SER A 582 20.40 29.21 20.28
C SER A 582 19.41 28.41 21.14
N LEU A 583 18.68 27.47 20.54
CA LEU A 583 17.82 26.52 21.28
C LEU A 583 18.65 25.71 22.26
N TRP A 584 19.75 25.11 21.79
CA TRP A 584 20.66 24.32 22.62
C TRP A 584 21.24 25.10 23.80
N LYS A 585 21.62 26.37 23.60
CA LYS A 585 22.10 27.22 24.71
C LYS A 585 21.02 27.55 25.74
N THR A 586 19.76 27.48 25.36
CA THR A 586 18.63 27.87 26.20
C THR A 586 18.07 26.68 26.97
N PHE A 587 17.98 25.51 26.32
CA PHE A 587 17.30 24.31 26.81
C PHE A 587 18.19 23.07 26.91
N GLY A 588 19.44 23.14 26.43
CA GLY A 588 20.36 22.02 26.50
C GLY A 588 20.78 21.68 27.95
N PRO A 589 21.48 20.54 28.13
CA PRO A 589 21.89 20.08 29.45
C PRO A 589 22.80 21.11 30.13
N GLY A 590 22.51 21.42 31.39
CA GLY A 590 23.30 22.37 32.20
C GLY A 590 22.76 23.81 32.26
N THR A 591 21.66 24.11 31.57
CA THR A 591 21.04 25.45 31.56
C THR A 591 20.19 25.75 32.82
N GLY A 592 20.02 24.78 33.73
CA GLY A 592 19.21 24.92 34.94
C GLY A 592 17.72 25.10 34.69
N LYS A 593 17.30 25.11 33.42
CA LYS A 593 15.93 25.29 32.94
C LYS A 593 15.38 24.03 32.28
N ASN A 594 15.94 22.85 32.58
CA ASN A 594 15.33 21.60 32.15
C ASN A 594 14.00 21.45 32.87
N GLY A 595 12.97 22.08 32.29
CA GLY A 595 11.58 21.92 32.64
C GLY A 595 11.23 20.47 32.39
N ASN A 596 10.55 19.90 33.37
CA ASN A 596 10.13 18.52 33.36
C ASN A 596 8.97 18.36 32.35
N TRP A 597 9.31 18.28 31.06
CA TRP A 597 8.35 18.25 29.94
C TRP A 597 7.36 17.09 30.04
N PHE A 598 7.74 16.00 30.74
CA PHE A 598 6.85 14.88 31.03
C PHE A 598 6.06 14.99 32.35
N GLU A 599 6.52 15.77 33.34
CA GLU A 599 5.84 15.84 34.65
C GLU A 599 4.56 16.69 34.60
N THR A 600 4.33 17.43 33.51
CA THR A 600 3.06 18.15 33.31
C THR A 600 1.93 17.25 32.75
N GLN A 601 2.15 15.95 32.58
CA GLN A 601 1.13 14.99 32.11
C GLN A 601 0.82 13.83 33.07
N SER A 602 1.45 13.75 34.26
CA SER A 602 1.31 12.58 35.15
C SER A 602 0.90 12.87 36.60
N GLU A 603 0.53 14.10 36.96
CA GLU A 603 -0.02 14.39 38.29
C GLU A 603 -1.55 14.28 38.29
N GLU A 604 -2.09 13.06 38.17
CA GLU A 604 -3.42 12.65 38.68
C GLU A 604 -3.67 11.19 38.27
N GLU A 605 -3.13 10.23 39.04
CA GLU A 605 -3.76 8.93 39.30
C GLU A 605 -2.94 8.17 40.37
N ASP A 606 -3.35 8.34 41.62
CA ASP A 606 -2.94 7.50 42.74
C ASP A 606 -3.53 6.09 42.57
N GLY A 607 -2.66 5.09 42.47
CA GLY A 607 -2.94 3.72 42.90
C GLY A 607 -3.02 2.68 41.77
N ASP A 608 -1.89 2.07 41.44
CA ASP A 608 -1.69 0.62 41.59
C ASP A 608 -0.24 0.21 41.24
N ASP A 609 0.16 -0.92 41.82
CA ASP A 609 1.50 -1.52 41.94
C ASP A 609 2.31 -1.59 40.63
N VAL A 610 3.17 -0.59 40.35
CA VAL A 610 4.12 -0.63 39.21
C VAL A 610 5.41 -1.32 39.63
N LEU A 611 5.62 -2.52 39.09
CA LEU A 611 6.91 -3.22 39.11
C LEU A 611 7.99 -2.34 38.46
N GLN A 612 9.00 -1.96 39.25
CA GLN A 612 10.18 -1.25 38.74
C GLN A 612 10.90 -2.11 37.68
N PRO A 613 11.20 -1.58 36.49
CA PRO A 613 12.01 -2.30 35.51
C PRO A 613 13.45 -2.48 36.03
N PRO A 614 14.14 -3.57 35.63
CA PRO A 614 15.49 -3.87 36.09
C PRO A 614 16.46 -2.76 35.65
N THR A 615 17.16 -2.19 36.62
CA THR A 615 18.26 -1.25 36.40
C THR A 615 19.35 -1.93 35.57
N ARG A 616 19.67 -1.34 34.42
CA ARG A 616 20.74 -1.80 33.53
C ARG A 616 22.08 -1.78 34.30
N PRO A 617 22.85 -2.87 34.35
CA PRO A 617 24.17 -2.83 34.96
C PRO A 617 25.11 -1.92 34.14
N PRO A 618 26.02 -1.18 34.77
CA PRO A 618 26.97 -0.33 34.06
C PRO A 618 27.87 -1.18 33.17
N SER A 619 27.90 -0.87 31.87
CA SER A 619 28.79 -1.50 30.91
C SER A 619 30.25 -1.19 31.27
N SER A 620 30.97 -2.16 31.83
CA SER A 620 32.41 -2.07 32.01
C SER A 620 33.11 -2.26 30.66
N ARG A 621 33.37 -1.14 29.97
CA ARG A 621 34.34 -1.12 28.87
C ARG A 621 35.74 -1.35 29.44
N SER A 622 36.28 -2.54 29.23
CA SER A 622 37.72 -2.80 29.38
C SER A 622 38.47 -2.12 28.23
N ASN A 623 39.30 -1.14 28.58
CA ASN A 623 40.28 -0.56 27.66
C ASN A 623 41.39 -1.59 27.43
N HIS A 624 41.33 -2.31 26.31
CA HIS A 624 42.53 -2.95 25.76
C HIS A 624 43.19 -2.02 24.73
N SER A 625 44.31 -1.46 25.16
CA SER A 625 45.31 -0.75 24.37
C SER A 625 45.85 -1.63 23.25
N MET A 626 45.58 -1.27 21.99
CA MET A 626 46.37 -1.71 20.84
C MET A 626 47.47 -0.67 20.59
N ALA A 627 48.66 -0.97 21.08
CA ALA A 627 49.89 -0.37 20.61
C ALA A 627 50.66 -1.43 19.82
N GLU A 628 51.38 -0.95 18.80
CA GLU A 628 52.42 -1.65 18.03
C GLU A 628 51.95 -2.67 16.96
N LEU A 629 51.99 -2.22 15.70
CA LEU A 629 52.91 -2.76 14.67
C LEU A 629 52.77 -1.93 13.39
N ASN A 630 53.60 -0.88 13.28
CA ASN A 630 53.99 -0.30 12.01
C ASN A 630 55.44 -0.77 11.77
N GLU A 631 55.63 -1.69 10.84
CA GLU A 631 56.95 -1.92 10.24
C GLU A 631 56.82 -1.89 8.72
N TYR A 632 57.61 -0.99 8.15
CA TYR A 632 57.80 -0.67 6.75
C TYR A 632 58.06 -1.90 5.87
N LYS A 633 57.58 -1.86 4.63
CA LYS A 633 58.41 -2.09 3.44
C LYS A 633 57.72 -1.55 2.19
N ASP A 634 58.30 -0.46 1.68
CA ASP A 634 58.26 -0.07 0.28
C ASP A 634 58.85 -1.21 -0.57
N ASP A 635 58.28 -1.43 -1.75
CA ASP A 635 59.02 -1.77 -2.97
C ASP A 635 58.07 -1.56 -4.17
N GLU A 636 58.30 -0.46 -4.90
CA GLU A 636 57.95 -0.32 -6.30
C GLU A 636 58.90 -1.20 -7.12
N ASP A 637 58.36 -2.06 -8.00
CA ASP A 637 58.87 -2.23 -9.37
C ASP A 637 57.96 -3.17 -10.18
N HIS A 638 57.61 -2.69 -11.40
CA HIS A 638 56.92 -3.31 -12.56
C HIS A 638 55.41 -3.11 -12.74
#